data_AF-A0AAW3FD85-F1
#
_entry.id   AF-A0AAW3FD85-F1
#
_cell.length_a   1.000
_cell.length_b   1.000
_cell.length_c   1.000
_cell.angle_alpha   90.00
_cell.angle_beta   90.00
_cell.angle_gamma   90.00
#
_symmetry.space_group_name_H-M   'P 1'
#
loop_
_entity.id
_entity.type
_entity.pdbx_description
1 polymer ?
#
loop_
_entity_poly.entity_id
_entity_poly.type
_entity_poly.pdbx_seq_one_letter_code
_entity_poly.pdbx_strand_id
1 'polypeptide(L)'
;MRVKRLLFVALIAFPMMGMAQSRYEEVNDSTPKAKLENMKVNAAYQQWLGQYEEVGRKINDISEQYQREVDKRGYPKKKTVQRKIELVSQYIDLLKQQRDTPDLNQNLDTEKLNSKISMWQSQLDGLTALLKKI
;
A
#
# COMPACT_ATOMS: atom_id res chain seq x y z
N MET A 1 21.84 29.66 26.49
CA MET A 1 20.95 28.49 26.41
C MET A 1 20.69 28.17 24.95
N ARG A 2 21.19 27.02 24.44
CA ARG A 2 20.90 26.57 23.07
C ARG A 2 19.53 25.90 23.08
N VAL A 3 18.55 26.55 22.48
CA VAL A 3 17.19 26.02 22.31
C VAL A 3 17.29 24.80 21.40
N LYS A 4 17.23 23.60 21.99
CA LYS A 4 17.05 22.35 21.24
C LYS A 4 15.65 22.41 20.63
N ARG A 5 15.57 22.73 19.34
CA ARG A 5 14.33 22.58 18.57
C ARG A 5 14.04 21.09 18.45
N LEU A 6 13.26 20.56 19.40
CA LEU A 6 12.60 19.27 19.28
C LEU A 6 11.59 19.40 18.13
N LEU A 7 12.04 19.09 16.92
CA LEU A 7 11.13 18.77 15.83
C LEU A 7 10.46 17.45 16.20
N PHE A 8 9.29 17.56 16.82
CA PHE A 8 8.31 16.48 16.85
C PHE A 8 7.88 16.24 15.40
N VAL A 9 8.69 15.48 14.66
CA VAL A 9 8.21 14.79 13.48
C VAL A 9 7.16 13.84 14.02
N ALA A 10 5.90 14.15 13.75
CA ALA A 10 4.79 13.26 14.02
C ALA A 10 5.22 11.88 13.51
N LEU A 11 5.51 10.99 14.45
CA LEU A 11 5.61 9.57 14.17
C LEU A 11 4.26 9.24 13.54
N ILE A 12 4.25 9.02 12.23
CA ILE A 12 3.27 8.13 11.66
C ILE A 12 3.70 6.74 12.13
N ALA A 13 3.56 6.51 13.44
CA ALA A 13 3.47 5.19 14.01
C ALA A 13 2.22 4.62 13.37
N PHE A 14 2.40 3.93 12.25
CA PHE A 14 1.37 3.04 11.80
C PHE A 14 1.11 2.10 12.96
N PRO A 15 -0.13 1.93 13.42
CA PRO A 15 -0.43 0.73 14.15
C PRO A 15 0.00 -0.41 13.22
N MET A 16 0.92 -1.25 13.69
CA MET A 16 1.10 -2.60 13.15
C MET A 16 -0.15 -3.45 13.48
N MET A 17 -1.34 -2.89 13.26
CA MET A 17 -2.62 -3.55 13.39
C MET A 17 -3.09 -3.93 12.00
N GLY A 18 -3.52 -5.18 11.91
CA GLY A 18 -4.32 -5.64 10.79
C GLY A 18 -3.46 -5.98 9.60
N MET A 19 -2.68 -7.05 9.77
CA MET A 19 -2.54 -8.11 8.79
C MET A 19 -3.05 -7.73 7.39
N ALA A 20 -2.15 -7.69 6.40
CA ALA A 20 -2.53 -8.03 5.03
C ALA A 20 -2.91 -9.53 4.95
N GLN A 21 -3.72 -10.01 5.90
CA GLN A 21 -4.39 -11.28 5.81
C GLN A 21 -5.58 -11.01 4.91
N SER A 22 -5.40 -11.36 3.64
CA SER A 22 -6.46 -11.51 2.67
C SER A 22 -7.49 -12.50 3.19
N ARG A 23 -8.40 -12.05 4.06
CA ARG A 23 -9.71 -12.65 4.19
C ARG A 23 -10.65 -11.69 3.46
N TYR A 24 -10.89 -12.01 2.19
CA TYR A 24 -12.06 -11.47 1.50
C TYR A 24 -13.27 -11.91 2.33
N GLU A 25 -13.82 -11.02 3.13
CA GLU A 25 -15.19 -11.18 3.59
C GLU A 25 -16.06 -11.14 2.34
N GLU A 26 -16.82 -12.22 2.12
CA GLU A 26 -17.81 -12.32 1.06
C GLU A 26 -18.78 -11.14 1.22
N VAL A 27 -18.60 -10.12 0.39
CA VAL A 27 -19.54 -9.01 0.30
C VAL A 27 -20.78 -9.55 -0.42
N ASN A 28 -21.83 -9.77 0.37
CA ASN A 28 -23.25 -9.80 0.00
C ASN A 28 -23.65 -10.73 -1.17
N ASP A 29 -24.14 -11.90 -0.77
CA ASP A 29 -24.93 -12.99 -1.39
C ASP A 29 -25.72 -12.76 -2.70
N SER A 30 -25.12 -12.13 -3.71
CA SER A 30 -25.76 -11.89 -5.02
C SER A 30 -24.83 -12.10 -6.22
N THR A 31 -23.54 -12.36 -5.98
CA THR A 31 -22.62 -12.77 -7.05
C THR A 31 -22.71 -14.29 -7.23
N PRO A 32 -23.07 -14.81 -8.43
CA PRO A 32 -23.08 -16.25 -8.66
C PRO A 32 -21.69 -16.82 -8.36
N LYS A 33 -21.59 -17.82 -7.49
CA LYS A 33 -20.32 -18.50 -7.13
C LYS A 33 -19.47 -18.85 -8.35
N ALA A 34 -20.10 -19.21 -9.46
CA ALA A 34 -19.46 -19.48 -10.75
C ALA A 34 -18.62 -18.30 -11.29
N LYS A 35 -19.04 -17.04 -11.09
CA LYS A 35 -18.31 -15.86 -11.59
C LYS A 35 -17.04 -15.59 -10.79
N LEU A 36 -17.08 -15.81 -9.47
CA LEU A 36 -15.91 -15.68 -8.60
C LEU A 36 -14.87 -16.79 -8.86
N GLU A 37 -15.34 -18.03 -9.09
CA GLU A 37 -14.47 -19.13 -9.51
C GLU A 37 -13.83 -18.85 -10.88
N ASN A 38 -14.58 -18.29 -11.84
CA ASN A 38 -14.03 -17.89 -13.14
C ASN A 38 -12.94 -16.80 -13.03
N MET A 39 -13.03 -15.86 -12.08
CA MET A 39 -11.96 -14.88 -11.84
C MET A 39 -10.68 -15.54 -11.31
N LYS A 40 -10.79 -16.58 -10.48
CA LYS A 40 -9.61 -17.37 -10.06
C LYS A 40 -8.95 -18.10 -11.22
N VAL A 41 -9.70 -18.39 -12.29
CA VAL A 41 -9.18 -19.06 -13.50
C VAL A 41 -8.68 -18.04 -14.54
N ASN A 42 -8.98 -16.75 -14.41
CA ASN A 42 -8.52 -15.71 -15.32
C ASN A 42 -7.01 -15.44 -15.17
N ALA A 43 -6.24 -15.73 -16.22
CA ALA A 43 -4.79 -15.55 -16.26
C ALA A 43 -4.35 -14.08 -16.01
N ALA A 44 -5.08 -13.10 -16.53
CA ALA A 44 -4.78 -11.68 -16.32
C ALA A 44 -4.98 -11.28 -14.85
N TYR A 45 -6.02 -11.81 -14.20
CA TYR A 45 -6.25 -11.60 -12.78
C TYR A 45 -5.17 -12.25 -11.91
N GLN A 46 -4.77 -13.49 -12.21
CA GLN A 46 -3.70 -14.18 -11.48
C GLN A 46 -2.36 -13.47 -11.61
N GLN A 47 -2.03 -12.98 -12.81
CA GLN A 47 -0.81 -12.20 -13.02
C GLN A 47 -0.84 -10.89 -12.22
N TRP A 48 -1.94 -10.14 -12.29
CA TRP A 48 -2.13 -8.92 -11.51
C TRP A 48 -2.03 -9.20 -10.00
N LEU A 49 -2.67 -10.26 -9.52
CA LEU A 49 -2.67 -10.65 -8.10
C LEU A 49 -1.25 -10.96 -7.62
N GLY A 50 -0.48 -11.72 -8.40
CA GLY A 50 0.91 -12.03 -8.09
C GLY A 50 1.77 -10.78 -7.93
N GLN A 51 1.63 -9.81 -8.86
CA GLN A 51 2.33 -8.52 -8.78
C GLN A 51 1.89 -7.70 -7.57
N TYR A 52 0.59 -7.63 -7.33
CA TYR A 52 0.00 -6.91 -6.21
C TYR A 52 0.48 -7.44 -4.85
N GLU A 53 0.51 -8.76 -4.67
CA GLU A 53 1.03 -9.38 -3.46
C GLU A 53 2.55 -9.20 -3.32
N GLU A 54 3.30 -9.34 -4.41
CA GLU A 54 4.76 -9.16 -4.39
C GLU A 54 5.15 -7.72 -4.02
N VAL A 55 4.52 -6.72 -4.63
CA VAL A 55 4.74 -5.31 -4.29
C VAL A 55 4.31 -5.04 -2.84
N GLY A 56 3.19 -5.60 -2.39
CA GLY A 56 2.75 -5.52 -1.00
C GLY A 56 3.78 -6.07 -0.01
N ARG A 57 4.36 -7.25 -0.29
CA ARG A 57 5.45 -7.83 0.52
C ARG A 57 6.69 -6.93 0.56
N LYS A 58 7.12 -6.41 -0.60
CA LYS A 58 8.26 -5.48 -0.67
C LYS A 58 8.03 -4.19 0.11
N ILE A 59 6.79 -3.69 0.15
CA ILE A 59 6.41 -2.54 0.98
C ILE A 59 6.57 -2.87 2.48
N ASN A 60 6.20 -4.07 2.90
CA ASN A 60 6.38 -4.50 4.29
C ASN A 60 7.87 -4.57 4.64
N ASP A 61 8.69 -5.22 3.82
CA ASP A 61 10.13 -5.36 4.05
C ASP A 61 10.84 -4.00 4.17
N ILE A 62 10.55 -3.06 3.26
CA ILE A 62 11.15 -1.72 3.31
C ILE A 62 10.61 -0.91 4.48
N SER A 63 9.37 -1.17 4.93
CA SER A 63 8.78 -0.52 6.10
C SER A 63 9.46 -0.98 7.39
N GLU A 64 9.80 -2.26 7.51
CA GLU A 64 10.60 -2.73 8.64
C GLU A 64 12.00 -2.10 8.63
N GLN A 65 12.65 -2.04 7.46
CA GLN A 65 13.94 -1.36 7.35
C GLN A 65 13.83 0.11 7.74
N TYR A 66 12.80 0.81 7.24
CA TYR A 66 12.51 2.19 7.60
C TYR A 66 12.41 2.35 9.12
N GLN A 67 11.63 1.48 9.78
CA GLN A 67 11.43 1.56 11.23
C GLN A 67 12.73 1.29 11.99
N ARG A 68 13.48 0.24 11.63
CA ARG A 68 14.82 -0.03 12.21
C ARG A 68 15.77 1.17 12.08
N GLU A 69 15.69 1.90 10.97
CA GLU A 69 16.53 3.07 10.76
C GLU A 69 16.10 4.26 11.63
N VAL A 70 14.79 4.48 11.75
CA VAL A 70 14.21 5.48 12.65
C VAL A 70 14.57 5.17 14.10
N ASP A 71 14.40 3.93 14.55
CA ASP A 71 14.70 3.53 15.94
C ASP A 71 16.19 3.71 16.26
N LYS A 72 17.07 3.44 15.29
CA LYS A 72 18.53 3.53 15.50
C LYS A 72 19.06 4.98 15.54
N ARG A 73 18.49 5.92 14.76
CA ARG A 73 19.08 7.27 14.59
C ARG A 73 18.09 8.44 14.68
N GLY A 74 16.80 8.16 14.83
CA GLY A 74 15.71 9.14 14.84
C GLY A 74 15.14 9.49 13.46
N TYR A 75 15.71 8.99 12.35
CA TYR A 75 15.23 9.27 10.99
C TYR A 75 15.60 8.16 9.99
N PRO A 76 14.80 7.93 8.93
CA PRO A 76 15.10 6.92 7.90
C PRO A 76 16.21 7.40 6.95
N LYS A 77 16.91 6.48 6.27
CA LYS A 77 17.83 6.89 5.19
C LYS A 77 17.03 7.40 3.99
N LYS A 78 17.59 8.40 3.31
CA LYS A 78 17.10 8.91 2.03
C LYS A 78 16.79 7.81 1.01
N LYS A 79 17.72 6.88 0.81
CA LYS A 79 17.55 5.74 -0.11
C LYS A 79 16.39 4.82 0.27
N THR A 80 16.12 4.64 1.57
CA THR A 80 15.01 3.82 2.07
C THR A 80 13.67 4.50 1.76
N VAL A 81 13.61 5.83 1.96
CA VAL A 81 12.42 6.63 1.61
C VAL A 81 12.16 6.61 0.11
N GLN A 82 13.19 6.81 -0.73
CA GLN A 82 13.07 6.72 -2.19
C GLN A 82 12.53 5.35 -2.62
N ARG A 83 13.08 4.27 -2.09
CA ARG A 83 12.62 2.93 -2.43
C ARG A 83 11.17 2.69 -1.99
N LYS A 84 10.78 3.20 -0.83
CA LYS A 84 9.40 3.10 -0.34
C LYS A 84 8.42 3.91 -1.21
N ILE A 85 8.82 5.10 -1.69
CA ILE A 85 8.06 5.90 -2.66
C ILE A 85 7.81 5.12 -3.94
N GLU A 86 8.85 4.51 -4.52
CA GLU A 86 8.73 3.71 -5.75
C GLU A 86 7.72 2.56 -5.58
N LEU A 87 7.83 1.82 -4.48
CA LEU A 87 6.96 0.68 -4.21
C LEU A 87 5.51 1.11 -3.94
N VAL A 88 5.30 2.18 -3.18
CA VAL A 88 3.96 2.73 -2.94
C VAL A 88 3.33 3.25 -4.24
N SER A 89 4.11 3.91 -5.10
CA SER A 89 3.64 4.34 -6.43
C SER A 89 3.20 3.14 -7.28
N GLN A 90 4.03 2.09 -7.36
CA GLN A 90 3.68 0.87 -8.09
C GLN A 90 2.41 0.21 -7.53
N TYR A 91 2.23 0.20 -6.21
CA TYR A 91 1.05 -0.36 -5.58
C TYR A 91 -0.22 0.44 -5.93
N ILE A 92 -0.14 1.78 -5.94
CA ILE A 92 -1.24 2.64 -6.38
C ILE A 92 -1.59 2.37 -7.84
N ASP A 93 -0.58 2.20 -8.70
CA ASP A 93 -0.81 1.91 -10.12
C ASP A 93 -1.48 0.56 -10.32
N LEU A 94 -1.13 -0.47 -9.53
CA LEU A 94 -1.82 -1.76 -9.52
C LEU A 94 -3.27 -1.66 -9.03
N LEU A 95 -3.56 -0.82 -8.04
CA LEU A 95 -4.94 -0.56 -7.61
C LEU A 95 -5.74 0.17 -8.70
N LYS A 96 -5.14 1.16 -9.38
CA LYS A 96 -5.77 1.83 -10.53
C LYS A 96 -5.99 0.85 -11.68
N GLN A 97 -5.03 -0.03 -11.97
CA GLN A 97 -5.17 -1.07 -12.98
C GLN A 97 -6.35 -1.98 -12.65
N GLN A 98 -6.51 -2.39 -11.38
CA GLN A 98 -7.66 -3.19 -10.94
C GLN A 98 -8.98 -2.45 -11.18
N ARG A 99 -9.03 -1.15 -10.90
CA ARG A 99 -10.22 -0.30 -11.11
C ARG A 99 -10.59 -0.16 -12.58
N ASP A 100 -9.58 0.13 -13.41
CA ASP A 100 -9.75 0.62 -14.78
C ASP A 100 -9.81 -0.54 -15.81
N THR A 101 -9.44 -1.76 -15.41
CA THR A 101 -9.45 -2.94 -16.29
C THR A 101 -10.74 -3.76 -16.11
N PRO A 102 -11.58 -3.92 -17.14
CA PRO A 102 -12.83 -4.70 -17.05
C PRO A 102 -12.66 -6.15 -16.56
N ASP A 103 -11.55 -6.78 -16.92
CA ASP A 103 -11.24 -8.16 -16.50
C ASP A 103 -10.86 -8.27 -15.02
N LEU A 104 -10.48 -7.17 -14.38
CA LEU A 104 -10.02 -7.11 -12.99
C LEU A 104 -11.05 -6.47 -12.04
N ASN A 105 -12.05 -5.75 -12.58
CA ASN A 105 -13.03 -4.98 -11.79
C ASN A 105 -14.41 -5.66 -11.67
N GLN A 106 -14.54 -6.93 -12.06
CA GLN A 106 -15.80 -7.63 -11.98
C GLN A 106 -16.27 -7.77 -10.52
N ASN A 107 -17.42 -7.16 -10.18
CA ASN A 107 -18.01 -7.10 -8.83
C ASN A 107 -17.11 -6.41 -7.78
N LEU A 108 -16.29 -5.47 -8.24
CA LEU A 108 -15.45 -4.66 -7.38
C LEU A 108 -16.27 -3.54 -6.73
N ASP A 109 -16.18 -3.39 -5.42
CA ASP A 109 -16.60 -2.18 -4.72
C ASP A 109 -15.64 -1.03 -5.07
N THR A 110 -16.06 -0.21 -6.02
CA THR A 110 -15.27 0.89 -6.57
C THR A 110 -15.07 2.02 -5.56
N GLU A 111 -16.03 2.25 -4.66
CA GLU A 111 -15.91 3.25 -3.59
C GLU A 111 -14.83 2.85 -2.59
N LYS A 112 -14.86 1.59 -2.14
CA LYS A 112 -13.83 1.03 -1.25
C LYS A 112 -12.45 1.03 -1.89
N LEU A 113 -12.36 0.70 -3.18
CA LEU A 113 -11.09 0.75 -3.90
C LEU A 113 -10.58 2.19 -4.03
N ASN A 114 -11.44 3.15 -4.38
CA ASN A 114 -11.06 4.55 -4.48
C ASN A 114 -10.61 5.12 -3.13
N SER A 115 -11.30 4.79 -2.03
CA SER A 115 -10.88 5.15 -0.68
C SER A 115 -9.47 4.62 -0.36
N LYS A 116 -9.20 3.35 -0.71
CA LYS A 116 -7.88 2.75 -0.55
C LYS A 116 -6.82 3.47 -1.40
N ILE A 117 -7.12 3.80 -2.65
CA ILE A 117 -6.21 4.56 -3.53
C ILE A 117 -5.88 5.92 -2.88
N SER A 118 -6.88 6.66 -2.40
CA SER A 118 -6.70 7.96 -1.75
C SER A 118 -5.83 7.86 -0.49
N MET A 119 -6.03 6.81 0.33
CA MET A 119 -5.19 6.55 1.49
C MET A 119 -3.72 6.35 1.09
N TRP A 120 -3.44 5.53 0.08
CA TRP A 120 -2.07 5.29 -0.38
C TRP A 120 -1.44 6.53 -1.04
N GLN A 121 -2.22 7.34 -1.76
CA GLN A 121 -1.76 8.62 -2.30
C GLN A 121 -1.34 9.58 -1.18
N SER A 122 -2.13 9.70 -0.12
CA SER A 122 -1.76 10.50 1.05
C SER A 122 -0.44 10.02 1.69
N GLN A 123 -0.22 8.71 1.75
CA GLN A 123 1.07 8.17 2.22
C GLN A 123 2.22 8.53 1.29
N LEU A 124 2.02 8.43 -0.03
CA LEU A 124 3.01 8.80 -1.04
C LEU A 124 3.40 10.27 -0.93
N ASP A 125 2.43 11.15 -0.73
CA ASP A 125 2.65 12.59 -0.52
C ASP A 125 3.47 12.84 0.75
N GLY A 126 3.14 12.15 1.84
CA GLY A 126 3.89 12.21 3.10
C GLY A 126 5.35 11.78 2.95
N LEU A 127 5.60 10.67 2.24
CA LEU A 127 6.95 10.18 1.95
C LEU A 127 7.72 11.15 1.06
N THR A 128 7.07 11.72 0.04
CA THR A 128 7.67 12.70 -0.87
C THR A 128 8.02 14.00 -0.14
N ALA A 129 7.14 14.46 0.75
CA ALA A 129 7.39 15.61 1.61
C ALA A 129 8.53 15.35 2.60
N LEU A 130 8.62 14.14 3.16
CA LEU A 130 9.73 13.73 4.00
C LEU A 130 11.05 13.70 3.22
N LEU A 131 11.06 13.16 2.01
CA LEU A 131 12.25 13.09 1.16
C LEU A 131 12.87 14.46 0.86
N LYS A 132 12.05 15.52 0.77
CA LYS A 132 12.50 16.90 0.60
C LYS A 132 13.19 17.48 1.85
N LYS A 133 12.95 16.90 3.02
CA LYS A 133 13.44 17.37 4.33
C LYS A 133 14.68 16.63 4.82
N ILE A 134 15.04 15.50 4.20
CA ILE A 134 16.17 14.63 4.58
C ILE A 134 17.23 14.54 3.48
#